data_AF-T0ZY07-F1
#
_entry.id   AF-T0ZY07-F1
#
_cell.length_a   1.000
_cell.length_b   1.000
_cell.length_c   1.000
_cell.angle_alpha   90.00
_cell.angle_beta   90.00
_cell.angle_gamma   90.00
#
_symmetry.space_group_name_H-M   'P 1'
#
loop_
_entity.id
_entity.type
_entity.pdbx_description
1 polymer ?
#
loop_
_entity_poly.entity_id
_entity_poly.type
_entity_poly.pdbx_seq_one_letter_code
_entity_poly.pdbx_strand_id
1 'polypeptide(L)'
;SWHLAETLGIKGDQPVRIVFHEITEDAVKNALRHPRPIDKDLVDAQQARRILDRLVGYRLSPLLWRKVRPGLSAGRVQSAAVHLIVEREEEVRAFEPVRYFTVEAELQAQGGGRFTARYQQEGEAGDRISDENFAKNLERLAREGTFHVQSVDRRPRRRSAPPPFTTSTLQQEASRRLGFTVRRTMMVAQALYEGLEVAGRGHIGLVTY
;
A
#
# COMPACT_ATOMS: atom_id res chain seq x y z
N SER A 1 15.82 -23.44 -8.44
CA SER A 1 15.62 -24.90 -8.42
C SER A 1 15.80 -25.53 -9.79
N TRP A 2 15.01 -25.17 -10.82
CA TRP A 2 15.16 -25.76 -12.17
C TRP A 2 16.56 -25.61 -12.77
N HIS A 3 17.12 -24.39 -12.81
CA HIS A 3 18.50 -24.16 -13.31
C HIS A 3 19.56 -25.00 -12.58
N LEU A 4 19.40 -25.22 -11.27
CA LEU A 4 20.30 -26.08 -10.48
C LEU A 4 20.15 -27.55 -10.87
N ALA A 5 18.91 -28.03 -11.00
CA ALA A 5 18.65 -29.40 -11.42
C ALA A 5 19.24 -29.69 -12.81
N GLU A 6 19.04 -28.79 -13.78
CA GLU A 6 19.64 -28.90 -15.12
C GLU A 6 21.17 -28.92 -15.08
N THR A 7 21.77 -28.00 -14.30
CA THR A 7 23.24 -27.88 -14.19
C THR A 7 23.86 -29.11 -13.51
N LEU A 8 23.14 -29.71 -12.57
CA LEU A 8 23.57 -30.91 -11.84
C LEU A 8 23.15 -32.23 -12.53
N GLY A 9 22.47 -32.17 -13.69
CA GLY A 9 22.02 -33.36 -14.43
C GLY A 9 20.92 -34.16 -13.72
N ILE A 10 20.14 -33.53 -12.83
CA ILE A 10 19.03 -34.16 -12.12
C ILE A 10 17.80 -34.21 -13.03
N LYS A 11 17.20 -35.39 -13.19
CA LYS A 11 16.00 -35.58 -14.02
C LYS A 11 14.80 -34.83 -13.43
N GLY A 12 14.03 -34.14 -14.29
CA GLY A 12 12.97 -33.21 -13.87
C GLY A 12 11.75 -33.84 -13.17
N ASP A 13 11.57 -35.15 -13.31
CA ASP A 13 10.50 -35.94 -12.67
C ASP A 13 10.82 -36.35 -11.24
N GLN A 14 12.09 -36.27 -10.82
CA GLN A 14 12.48 -36.67 -9.47
C GLN A 14 11.94 -35.69 -8.42
N PRO A 15 11.35 -36.19 -7.32
CA PRO A 15 10.86 -35.35 -6.24
C PRO A 15 12.02 -34.83 -5.40
N VAL A 16 12.67 -33.77 -5.89
CA VAL A 16 13.87 -33.15 -5.28
C VAL A 16 13.60 -31.76 -4.72
N ARG A 17 12.37 -31.24 -4.86
CA ARG A 17 12.00 -29.90 -4.43
C ARG A 17 11.20 -29.93 -3.13
N ILE A 18 11.76 -29.35 -2.08
CA ILE A 18 11.04 -29.02 -0.85
C ILE A 18 10.50 -27.58 -0.90
N VAL A 19 9.36 -27.36 -0.26
CA VAL A 19 8.70 -26.05 -0.15
C VAL A 19 8.20 -25.88 1.29
N PHE A 20 8.43 -24.71 1.86
CA PHE A 20 7.95 -24.30 3.17
C PHE A 20 7.72 -22.78 3.15
N HIS A 21 6.87 -22.29 4.04
CA HIS A 21 6.49 -20.87 4.16
C HIS A 21 6.97 -20.24 5.47
N GLU A 22 7.68 -21.00 6.28
CA GLU A 22 8.30 -20.57 7.53
C GLU A 22 9.51 -21.48 7.79
N ILE A 23 10.51 -20.94 8.48
CA ILE A 23 11.73 -21.69 8.84
C ILE A 23 11.60 -22.14 10.30
N THR A 24 10.84 -23.22 10.49
CA THR A 24 10.68 -23.93 11.77
C THR A 24 11.08 -25.39 11.63
N GLU A 25 11.46 -26.04 12.74
CA GLU A 25 11.86 -27.45 12.73
C GLU A 25 10.78 -28.36 12.12
N ASP A 26 9.53 -28.13 12.50
CA ASP A 26 8.38 -28.90 12.01
C ASP A 26 8.13 -28.66 10.51
N ALA A 27 8.16 -27.40 10.06
CA ALA A 27 7.95 -27.07 8.65
C ALA A 27 9.04 -27.69 7.76
N VAL A 28 10.31 -27.62 8.18
CA VAL A 28 11.44 -28.19 7.43
C VAL A 28 11.36 -29.72 7.41
N LYS A 29 11.13 -30.37 8.56
CA LYS A 29 10.97 -31.84 8.61
C LYS A 29 9.80 -32.32 7.76
N ASN A 30 8.68 -31.60 7.78
CA ASN A 30 7.53 -31.94 6.96
C ASN A 30 7.84 -31.80 5.46
N ALA A 31 8.50 -30.71 5.07
CA ALA A 31 8.90 -30.47 3.68
C ALA A 31 9.88 -31.54 3.15
N LEU A 32 10.79 -32.04 4.00
CA LEU A 32 11.69 -33.15 3.68
C LEU A 32 10.98 -34.50 3.52
N ARG A 33 9.90 -34.73 4.27
CA ARG A 33 9.08 -35.96 4.15
C ARG A 33 8.21 -35.98 2.90
N HIS A 34 7.83 -34.81 2.40
CA HIS A 34 6.94 -34.66 1.25
C HIS A 34 7.58 -33.82 0.13
N PRO A 35 8.72 -34.26 -0.43
CA PRO A 35 9.30 -33.55 -1.57
C PRO A 35 8.40 -33.70 -2.80
N ARG A 36 8.39 -32.67 -3.64
CA ARG A 36 7.63 -32.66 -4.90
C ARG A 36 8.57 -32.57 -6.10
N PRO A 37 8.14 -33.00 -7.30
CA PRO A 37 8.85 -32.69 -8.53
C PRO A 37 8.85 -31.18 -8.77
N ILE A 38 9.76 -30.73 -9.62
CA ILE A 38 9.82 -29.33 -10.04
C ILE A 38 8.59 -29.04 -10.89
N ASP A 39 7.86 -28.00 -10.50
CA ASP A 39 6.68 -27.53 -11.22
C ASP A 39 7.10 -26.83 -12.52
N LYS A 40 6.83 -27.47 -13.66
CA LYS A 40 7.25 -26.97 -14.96
C LYS A 40 6.46 -25.73 -15.38
N ASP A 41 5.18 -25.65 -15.03
CA ASP A 41 4.35 -24.49 -15.33
C ASP A 41 4.84 -23.23 -14.61
N LEU A 42 5.25 -23.36 -13.34
CA LEU A 42 5.87 -22.25 -12.60
C LEU A 42 7.22 -21.81 -13.20
N VAL A 43 8.01 -22.76 -13.68
CA VAL A 43 9.28 -22.46 -14.37
C VAL A 43 9.01 -21.71 -15.67
N ASP A 44 8.10 -22.22 -16.49
CA ASP A 44 7.81 -21.65 -17.80
C ASP A 44 7.14 -20.28 -17.68
N ALA A 45 6.30 -20.06 -16.66
CA ALA A 45 5.78 -18.73 -16.32
C ALA A 45 6.91 -17.74 -15.96
N GLN A 46 7.90 -18.17 -15.18
CA GLN A 46 9.06 -17.34 -14.82
C GLN A 46 9.93 -17.01 -16.03
N GLN A 47 10.17 -17.99 -16.92
CA GLN A 47 10.94 -17.80 -18.14
C GLN A 47 10.21 -16.90 -19.14
N ALA A 48 8.90 -17.09 -19.33
CA ALA A 48 8.07 -16.26 -20.18
C ALA A 48 8.14 -14.79 -19.72
N ARG A 49 8.02 -14.53 -18.41
CA ARG A 49 8.21 -13.18 -17.85
C ARG A 49 9.59 -12.61 -18.16
N ARG A 50 10.65 -13.39 -17.94
CA ARG A 50 12.04 -12.97 -18.18
C ARG A 50 12.28 -12.61 -19.65
N ILE A 51 11.76 -13.43 -20.57
CA ILE A 51 11.86 -13.20 -22.02
C ILE A 51 11.08 -11.94 -22.39
N LEU A 52 9.84 -11.79 -21.91
CA LEU A 52 9.00 -10.62 -22.17
C LEU A 52 9.68 -9.33 -21.71
N ASP A 53 10.17 -9.29 -20.47
CA ASP A 53 10.82 -8.10 -19.92
C ASP A 53 12.12 -7.77 -20.72
N ARG A 54 12.85 -8.79 -21.21
CA ARG A 54 14.00 -8.60 -22.10
C ARG A 54 13.62 -8.08 -23.48
N LEU A 55 12.54 -8.59 -24.09
CA LEU A 55 12.07 -8.13 -25.39
C LEU A 55 11.68 -6.65 -25.35
N VAL A 56 10.95 -6.23 -24.31
CA VAL A 56 10.58 -4.82 -24.11
C VAL A 56 11.83 -3.97 -23.91
N GLY A 57 12.72 -4.36 -22.99
CA GLY A 57 13.94 -3.60 -22.69
C GLY A 57 14.84 -3.43 -23.90
N TYR A 58 15.11 -4.51 -24.65
CA TYR A 58 16.06 -4.50 -25.76
C TYR A 58 15.51 -3.78 -27.00
N ARG A 59 14.20 -3.84 -27.25
CA ARG A 59 13.59 -3.18 -28.41
C ARG A 59 13.29 -1.70 -28.17
N LEU A 60 12.80 -1.34 -26.98
CA LEU A 60 12.37 0.03 -26.71
C LEU A 60 13.49 0.96 -26.20
N SER A 61 14.48 0.45 -25.45
CA SER A 61 15.55 1.32 -24.93
C SER A 61 16.35 2.04 -26.04
N PRO A 62 16.75 1.37 -27.15
CA PRO A 62 17.41 2.06 -28.26
C PRO A 62 16.56 3.17 -28.90
N LEU A 63 15.24 2.98 -28.95
CA LEU A 63 14.32 4.01 -29.44
C LEU A 63 14.32 5.23 -28.50
N LEU A 64 14.25 5.00 -27.18
CA LEU A 64 14.33 6.08 -26.19
C LEU A 64 15.66 6.84 -26.27
N TRP A 65 16.77 6.15 -26.55
CA TRP A 65 18.06 6.80 -26.73
C TRP A 65 18.08 7.75 -27.92
N ARG A 66 17.46 7.34 -29.04
CA ARG A 66 17.40 8.15 -30.26
C ARG A 66 16.40 9.31 -30.17
N LYS A 67 15.34 9.19 -29.36
CA LYS A 67 14.21 10.13 -29.34
C LYS A 67 14.13 11.02 -28.10
N VAL A 68 14.75 10.60 -26.99
CA VAL A 68 14.65 11.30 -25.70
C VAL A 68 16.04 11.61 -25.15
N ARG A 69 16.77 10.58 -24.67
CA ARG A 69 18.11 10.75 -24.09
C ARG A 69 18.87 9.41 -24.05
N PRO A 70 20.16 9.38 -24.42
CA PRO A 70 21.00 8.21 -24.23
C PRO A 70 21.06 7.74 -22.76
N GLY A 71 21.07 6.43 -22.55
CA GLY A 71 21.16 5.82 -21.21
C GLY A 71 19.82 5.57 -20.51
N LEU A 72 18.69 5.96 -21.10
CA LEU A 72 17.36 5.62 -20.58
C LEU A 72 17.03 4.14 -20.75
N SER A 73 16.33 3.55 -19.79
CA SER A 73 15.84 2.17 -19.88
C SER A 73 14.33 2.14 -20.04
N ALA A 74 13.85 1.29 -20.95
CA ALA A 74 12.45 0.95 -21.04
C ALA A 74 12.17 -0.29 -20.20
N GLY A 75 11.11 -0.24 -19.38
CA GLY A 75 10.71 -1.36 -18.55
C GLY A 75 9.20 -1.52 -18.58
N ARG A 76 8.71 -2.71 -18.95
CA ARG A 76 7.27 -2.97 -19.13
C ARG A 76 6.42 -2.53 -17.92
N VAL A 77 6.86 -2.85 -16.70
CA VAL A 77 6.16 -2.48 -15.46
C VAL A 77 6.60 -1.10 -14.94
N GLN A 78 7.87 -0.76 -15.11
CA GLN A 78 8.42 0.50 -14.61
C GLN A 78 7.81 1.71 -15.34
N SER A 79 7.67 1.64 -16.67
CA SER A 79 7.08 2.70 -17.46
C SER A 79 5.60 2.93 -17.11
N ALA A 80 4.83 1.86 -16.84
CA ALA A 80 3.45 1.98 -16.37
C ALA A 80 3.38 2.63 -14.97
N ALA A 81 4.29 2.27 -14.06
CA ALA A 81 4.34 2.88 -12.73
C ALA A 81 4.73 4.38 -12.79
N VAL A 82 5.67 4.74 -13.66
CA VAL A 82 6.02 6.15 -13.91
C VAL A 82 4.82 6.90 -14.50
N HIS A 83 4.08 6.28 -15.42
CA HIS A 83 2.90 6.89 -16.02
C HIS A 83 1.85 7.27 -14.98
N LEU A 84 1.55 6.40 -14.00
CA LEU A 84 0.62 6.72 -12.91
C LEU A 84 1.05 7.95 -12.09
N ILE A 85 2.36 8.14 -11.90
CA ILE A 85 2.90 9.31 -11.19
C ILE A 85 2.75 10.57 -12.06
N VAL A 86 3.03 10.44 -13.36
CA VAL A 86 2.86 11.54 -14.33
C VAL A 86 1.40 11.99 -14.42
N GLU A 87 0.45 11.05 -14.51
CA GLU A 87 -0.98 11.37 -14.53
C GLU A 87 -1.41 12.13 -13.26
N ARG A 88 -0.98 11.67 -12.07
CA ARG A 88 -1.25 12.39 -10.82
C ARG A 88 -0.62 13.79 -10.81
N GLU A 89 0.58 13.94 -11.33
CA GLU A 89 1.25 15.24 -11.42
C GLU A 89 0.52 16.18 -12.41
N GLU A 90 0.00 15.66 -13.51
CA GLU A 90 -0.83 16.39 -14.47
C GLU A 90 -2.15 16.83 -13.83
N GLU A 91 -2.82 15.95 -13.07
CA GLU A 91 -4.00 16.29 -12.27
C GLU A 91 -3.71 17.45 -11.30
N VAL A 92 -2.57 17.42 -10.60
CA VAL A 92 -2.16 18.47 -9.67
C VAL A 92 -1.88 19.79 -10.39
N ARG A 93 -1.27 19.76 -11.58
CA ARG A 93 -1.00 20.98 -12.37
C ARG A 93 -2.24 21.58 -13.00
N ALA A 94 -3.20 20.74 -13.40
CA ALA A 94 -4.48 21.16 -13.95
C ALA A 94 -5.48 21.58 -12.86
N PHE A 95 -5.17 21.36 -11.57
CA PHE A 95 -6.05 21.72 -10.48
C PHE A 95 -6.13 23.24 -10.32
N GLU A 96 -7.32 23.80 -10.55
CA GLU A 96 -7.64 25.20 -10.27
C GLU A 96 -8.27 25.33 -8.87
N PRO A 97 -7.57 25.94 -7.89
CA PRO A 97 -8.10 26.06 -6.54
C PRO A 97 -9.33 26.96 -6.49
N VAL A 98 -10.44 26.43 -5.97
CA VAL A 98 -11.67 27.21 -5.74
C VAL A 98 -11.71 27.66 -4.28
N ARG A 99 -11.89 28.98 -4.06
CA ARG A 99 -12.06 29.55 -2.72
C ARG A 99 -13.41 29.15 -2.16
N TYR A 100 -13.42 28.67 -0.92
CA TYR A 100 -14.61 28.42 -0.14
C TYR A 100 -14.36 28.80 1.32
N PHE A 101 -15.46 28.97 2.06
CA PHE A 101 -15.48 29.28 3.48
C PHE A 101 -16.19 28.17 4.23
N THR A 102 -15.82 28.00 5.49
CA THR A 102 -16.53 27.16 6.46
C THR A 102 -16.77 28.01 7.70
N VAL A 103 -17.97 27.94 8.28
CA VAL A 103 -18.28 28.65 9.53
C VAL A 103 -18.38 27.63 10.64
N GLU A 104 -17.50 27.75 11.64
CA GLU A 104 -17.50 26.91 12.84
C GLU A 104 -17.93 27.72 14.05
N ALA A 105 -18.66 27.10 14.97
CA ALA A 105 -19.08 27.68 16.25
C ALA A 105 -18.65 26.78 17.41
N GLU A 106 -17.97 27.36 18.41
CA GLU A 106 -17.74 26.69 19.69
C GLU A 106 -18.97 26.88 20.58
N LEU A 107 -19.66 25.79 20.88
CA LEU A 107 -20.92 25.80 21.63
C LEU A 107 -20.73 25.16 23.00
N GLN A 108 -21.40 25.75 24.00
CA GLN A 108 -21.49 25.19 25.35
C GLN A 108 -22.90 24.66 25.59
N ALA A 109 -23.02 23.38 25.92
CA ALA A 109 -24.30 22.77 26.26
C ALA A 109 -24.76 23.22 27.66
N GLN A 110 -26.08 23.35 27.84
CA GLN A 110 -26.67 23.73 29.14
C GLN A 110 -26.32 22.74 30.27
N GLY A 111 -26.18 21.45 29.94
CA GLY A 111 -25.76 20.40 30.88
C GLY A 111 -24.24 20.30 31.13
N GLY A 112 -23.46 21.24 30.59
CA GLY A 112 -21.99 21.17 30.58
C GLY A 112 -21.44 20.45 29.35
N GLY A 113 -20.17 20.77 29.03
CA GLY A 113 -19.49 20.28 27.83
C GLY A 113 -19.42 21.31 26.71
N ARG A 114 -18.27 21.35 26.03
CA ARG A 114 -18.01 22.19 24.86
C ARG A 114 -17.82 21.32 23.63
N PHE A 115 -18.33 21.76 22.50
CA PHE A 115 -18.14 21.09 21.22
C PHE A 115 -18.13 22.10 20.08
N THR A 116 -17.47 21.75 18.99
CA THR A 116 -17.46 22.55 17.76
C THR A 116 -18.55 22.06 16.84
N ALA A 117 -19.41 22.97 16.37
CA ALA A 117 -20.38 22.72 15.32
C ALA A 117 -19.95 23.44 14.04
N ARG A 118 -20.22 22.83 12.89
CA ARG A 118 -20.03 23.47 11.57
C ARG A 118 -21.37 23.78 10.95
N TYR A 119 -21.49 24.93 10.31
CA TYR A 119 -22.65 25.23 9.49
C TYR A 119 -22.74 24.26 8.32
N GLN A 120 -23.93 23.71 8.12
CA GLN A 120 -24.29 22.93 6.95
C GLN A 120 -25.65 23.45 6.48
N GLN A 121 -25.74 23.76 5.18
CA GLN A 121 -26.99 24.21 4.59
C GLN A 121 -27.95 23.03 4.45
N GLU A 122 -29.21 23.25 4.83
CA GLU A 122 -30.25 22.23 4.73
C GLU A 122 -30.46 21.82 3.26
N GLY A 123 -30.45 20.51 2.98
CA GLY A 123 -30.59 19.96 1.63
C GLY A 123 -29.30 19.91 0.80
N GLU A 124 -28.18 20.49 1.28
CA GLU A 124 -26.89 20.41 0.60
C GLU A 124 -25.91 19.44 1.27
N ALA A 125 -25.20 18.70 0.44
CA ALA A 125 -24.13 17.80 0.88
C ALA A 125 -22.83 18.59 1.06
N GLY A 126 -22.55 19.06 2.28
CA GLY A 126 -21.26 19.66 2.65
C GLY A 126 -21.37 20.88 3.54
N ASP A 127 -20.22 21.36 4.02
CA ASP A 127 -20.04 22.52 4.90
C ASP A 127 -19.40 23.73 4.18
N ARG A 128 -19.28 23.68 2.85
CA ARG A 128 -18.57 24.67 2.04
C ARG A 128 -19.49 25.79 1.56
N ILE A 129 -19.09 27.03 1.80
CA ILE A 129 -19.78 28.25 1.38
C ILE A 129 -18.93 28.96 0.32
N SER A 130 -19.49 29.31 -0.84
CA SER A 130 -18.76 30.03 -1.89
C SER A 130 -18.76 31.56 -1.70
N ASP A 131 -19.83 32.11 -1.13
CA ASP A 131 -20.01 33.56 -0.93
C ASP A 131 -19.42 34.03 0.41
N GLU A 132 -18.44 34.92 0.34
CA GLU A 132 -17.79 35.53 1.51
C GLU A 132 -18.76 36.36 2.37
N ASN A 133 -19.68 37.10 1.75
CA ASN A 133 -20.62 37.95 2.48
C ASN A 133 -21.64 37.09 3.24
N PHE A 134 -22.08 35.99 2.62
CA PHE A 134 -22.93 35.01 3.29
C PHE A 134 -22.21 34.38 4.48
N ALA A 135 -20.96 33.95 4.31
CA ALA A 135 -20.15 33.41 5.40
C ALA A 135 -19.96 34.40 6.57
N LYS A 136 -19.67 35.68 6.28
CA LYS A 136 -19.56 36.74 7.31
C LYS A 136 -20.89 37.02 8.00
N ASN A 137 -22.00 36.99 7.27
CA ASN A 137 -23.31 37.17 7.87
C ASN A 137 -23.66 35.99 8.80
N LEU A 138 -23.37 34.76 8.38
CA LEU A 138 -23.52 33.57 9.22
C LEU A 138 -22.65 33.65 10.47
N GLU A 139 -21.41 34.11 10.37
CA GLU A 139 -20.54 34.31 11.54
C GLU A 139 -21.17 35.30 12.54
N ARG A 140 -21.68 36.43 12.06
CA ARG A 140 -22.38 37.41 12.91
C ARG A 140 -23.61 36.80 13.58
N LEU A 141 -24.45 36.12 12.81
CA LEU A 141 -25.65 35.44 13.33
C LEU A 141 -25.28 34.36 14.35
N ALA A 142 -24.18 33.64 14.14
CA ALA A 142 -23.71 32.62 15.07
C ALA A 142 -23.18 33.21 16.40
N ARG A 143 -22.65 34.43 16.40
CA ARG A 143 -22.19 35.12 17.62
C ARG A 143 -23.35 35.66 18.46
N GLU A 144 -24.39 36.15 17.81
CA GLU A 144 -25.56 36.77 18.46
C GLU A 144 -26.68 35.77 18.76
N GLY A 145 -26.71 34.66 18.02
CA GLY A 145 -27.78 33.68 18.04
C GLY A 145 -27.73 32.71 19.22
N THR A 146 -28.92 32.23 19.60
CA THR A 146 -29.06 31.08 20.51
C THR A 146 -29.28 29.82 19.69
N PHE A 147 -28.56 28.75 20.01
CA PHE A 147 -28.65 27.47 19.29
C PHE A 147 -29.54 26.50 20.07
N HIS A 148 -30.34 25.73 19.33
CA HIS A 148 -31.13 24.64 19.86
C HIS A 148 -30.82 23.35 19.10
N VAL A 149 -30.78 22.22 19.82
CA VAL A 149 -30.55 20.91 19.21
C VAL A 149 -31.83 20.46 18.52
N GLN A 150 -31.80 20.36 17.19
CA GLN A 150 -32.94 19.90 16.41
C GLN A 150 -33.08 18.37 16.40
N SER A 151 -31.96 17.65 16.31
CA SER A 151 -31.94 16.18 16.33
C SER A 151 -30.64 15.64 16.91
N VAL A 152 -30.71 14.44 17.49
CA VAL A 152 -29.54 13.67 17.97
C VAL A 152 -29.69 12.24 17.49
N ASP A 153 -28.72 11.77 16.72
CA ASP A 153 -28.66 10.39 16.25
C ASP A 153 -27.48 9.66 16.90
N ARG A 154 -27.78 8.56 17.60
CA ARG A 154 -26.77 7.73 18.27
C ARG A 154 -26.79 6.33 17.69
N ARG A 155 -25.77 6.00 16.92
CA ARG A 155 -25.62 4.66 16.33
C ARG A 155 -24.40 3.94 16.90
N PRO A 156 -24.53 2.68 17.33
CA PRO A 156 -23.37 1.87 17.67
C PRO A 156 -22.54 1.63 16.40
N ARG A 157 -21.22 1.87 16.47
CA ARG A 157 -20.28 1.53 15.41
C ARG A 157 -19.36 0.43 15.91
N ARG A 158 -19.26 -0.67 15.16
CA ARG A 158 -18.30 -1.74 15.39
C ARG A 158 -17.13 -1.58 14.43
N ARG A 159 -15.91 -1.58 14.94
CA ARG A 159 -14.70 -1.61 14.12
C ARG A 159 -14.04 -2.98 14.27
N SER A 160 -13.95 -3.73 13.17
CA SER A 160 -13.27 -5.02 13.14
C SER A 160 -11.75 -4.83 13.10
N ALA A 161 -11.02 -5.81 13.63
CA ALA A 161 -9.56 -5.85 13.49
C ALA A 161 -9.17 -5.96 12.00
N PRO A 162 -8.05 -5.34 11.60
CA PRO A 162 -7.54 -5.51 10.25
C PRO A 162 -7.11 -6.97 10.02
N PRO A 163 -7.13 -7.45 8.76
CA PRO A 163 -6.61 -8.77 8.43
C PRO A 163 -5.10 -8.87 8.70
N PRO A 164 -4.54 -10.08 8.79
CA PRO A 164 -3.10 -10.30 8.82
C PRO A 164 -2.39 -9.64 7.63
N PHE A 165 -1.12 -9.31 7.81
CA PHE A 165 -0.34 -8.66 6.77
C PHE A 165 -0.11 -9.57 5.56
N THR A 166 -0.30 -8.98 4.39
CA THR A 166 0.28 -9.40 3.11
C THR A 166 1.46 -8.51 2.78
N THR A 167 2.25 -8.84 1.75
CA THR A 167 3.41 -8.03 1.34
C THR A 167 3.04 -6.56 1.08
N SER A 168 1.92 -6.28 0.41
CA SER A 168 1.52 -4.91 0.06
C SER A 168 1.07 -4.12 1.30
N THR A 169 0.26 -4.73 2.17
CA THR A 169 -0.24 -4.08 3.39
C THR A 169 0.86 -3.88 4.42
N LEU A 170 1.82 -4.80 4.53
CA LEU A 170 3.03 -4.64 5.35
C LEU A 170 3.86 -3.45 4.88
N GLN A 171 4.14 -3.35 3.58
CA GLN A 171 4.92 -2.24 3.02
C GLN A 171 4.23 -0.88 3.25
N GLN A 172 2.91 -0.81 3.06
CA GLN A 172 2.13 0.41 3.31
C GLN A 172 2.17 0.81 4.78
N GLU A 173 1.93 -0.12 5.71
CA GLU A 173 1.90 0.18 7.14
C GLU A 173 3.30 0.46 7.71
N ALA A 174 4.35 -0.20 7.21
CA ALA A 174 5.74 0.10 7.59
C ALA A 174 6.16 1.50 7.10
N SER A 175 5.75 1.91 5.91
CA SER A 175 5.97 3.27 5.42
C SER A 175 5.23 4.29 6.29
N ARG A 176 3.93 4.06 6.54
CA ARG A 176 3.07 4.99 7.29
C ARG A 176 3.43 5.13 8.76
N ARG A 177 3.81 4.03 9.44
CA ARG A 177 4.06 4.02 10.89
C ARG A 177 5.52 4.14 11.27
N LEU A 178 6.42 3.58 10.47
CA LEU A 178 7.85 3.49 10.79
C LEU A 178 8.74 4.34 9.87
N GLY A 179 8.16 4.97 8.84
CA GLY A 179 8.92 5.73 7.85
C GLY A 179 9.86 4.87 7.00
N PHE A 180 9.64 3.55 6.95
CA PHE A 180 10.51 2.66 6.20
C PHE A 180 10.25 2.77 4.69
N THR A 181 11.33 2.73 3.90
CA THR A 181 11.21 2.50 2.46
C THR A 181 10.78 1.06 2.20
N VAL A 182 10.19 0.81 1.03
CA VAL A 182 9.82 -0.55 0.59
C VAL A 182 11.03 -1.48 0.64
N ARG A 183 12.19 -1.01 0.16
CA ARG A 183 13.44 -1.78 0.19
C ARG A 183 13.85 -2.14 1.62
N ARG A 184 13.83 -1.18 2.56
CA ARG A 184 14.18 -1.45 3.96
C ARG A 184 13.22 -2.45 4.59
N THR A 185 11.92 -2.28 4.35
CA THR A 185 10.89 -3.19 4.85
C THR A 185 11.15 -4.62 4.37
N MET A 186 11.40 -4.82 3.07
CA MET A 186 11.65 -6.15 2.52
C MET A 186 12.99 -6.75 2.99
N MET A 187 14.04 -5.94 3.16
CA MET A 187 15.31 -6.44 3.73
C MET A 187 15.13 -6.93 5.17
N VAL A 188 14.39 -6.19 5.99
CA VAL A 188 14.10 -6.59 7.38
C VAL A 188 13.20 -7.82 7.40
N ALA A 189 12.13 -7.85 6.59
CA ALA A 189 11.25 -9.01 6.49
C ALA A 189 12.00 -10.27 6.03
N GLN A 190 12.91 -10.15 5.06
CA GLN A 190 13.77 -11.26 4.62
C GLN A 190 14.64 -11.78 5.76
N ALA A 191 15.29 -10.89 6.52
CA ALA A 191 16.11 -11.28 7.66
C ALA A 191 15.26 -11.94 8.78
N LEU A 192 14.04 -11.45 9.02
CA LEU A 192 13.12 -12.06 9.97
C LEU A 192 12.64 -13.45 9.50
N TYR A 193 12.45 -13.63 8.19
CA TYR A 193 12.05 -14.90 7.61
C TYR A 193 13.20 -15.93 7.65
N GLU A 194 14.38 -15.55 7.16
CA GLU A 194 15.58 -16.42 7.11
C GLU A 194 16.09 -16.78 8.51
N GLY A 195 15.95 -15.84 9.45
CA GLY A 195 16.23 -16.04 10.86
C GLY A 195 17.22 -15.04 11.41
N LEU A 196 17.11 -14.81 12.73
CA LEU A 196 18.03 -13.98 13.50
C LEU A 196 18.52 -14.77 14.71
N GLU A 197 19.73 -14.43 15.18
CA GLU A 197 20.21 -14.93 16.48
C GLU A 197 19.38 -14.31 17.62
N VAL A 198 18.64 -15.15 18.33
CA VAL A 198 17.82 -14.74 19.47
C VAL A 198 18.42 -15.32 20.75
N ALA A 199 18.73 -14.43 21.71
CA ALA A 199 19.31 -14.82 22.99
C ALA A 199 18.49 -15.91 23.68
N GLY A 200 19.13 -17.04 24.00
CA GLY A 200 18.50 -18.20 24.64
C GLY A 200 17.65 -19.08 23.72
N ARG A 201 17.56 -18.78 22.42
CA ARG A 201 16.81 -19.59 21.43
C ARG A 201 17.62 -19.95 20.17
N GLY A 202 18.79 -19.34 19.97
CA GLY A 202 19.64 -19.56 18.80
C GLY A 202 19.07 -18.92 17.54
N HIS A 203 19.48 -19.42 16.37
CA HIS A 203 19.03 -18.94 15.07
C HIS A 203 17.60 -19.42 14.76
N ILE A 204 16.63 -18.50 14.70
CA ILE A 204 15.22 -18.83 14.47
C ILE A 204 14.55 -17.86 13.49
N GLY A 205 13.75 -18.41 12.56
CA GLY A 205 12.82 -17.65 11.72
C GLY A 205 11.65 -17.11 12.54
N LEU A 206 11.40 -15.81 12.45
CA LEU A 206 10.42 -15.10 13.28
C LEU A 206 9.10 -14.81 12.57
N VAL A 207 9.06 -14.91 11.24
CA VAL A 207 7.88 -14.63 10.42
C VAL A 207 7.75 -15.62 9.27
N THR A 208 6.55 -15.70 8.70
CA THR A 208 6.30 -16.44 7.46
C THR A 208 6.71 -15.66 6.21
N TYR A 209 6.81 -16.36 5.08
CA TYR A 209 7.09 -15.79 3.75
C TYR A 209 6.02 -14.81 3.26
#